data_AF-A0A7C4FEA5-F1
#
_entry.id   AF-A0A7C4FEA5-F1
#
_cell.length_a   1.000
_cell.length_b   1.000
_cell.length_c   1.000
_cell.angle_alpha   90.00
_cell.angle_beta   90.00
_cell.angle_gamma   90.00
#
_symmetry.space_group_name_H-M   'P 1'
#
loop_
_entity.id
_entity.type
_entity.pdbx_description
1 polymer ?
#
loop_
_entity_poly.entity_id
_entity_poly.type
_entity_poly.pdbx_seq_one_letter_code
_entity_poly.pdbx_strand_id
1 'polypeptide(L)'
;MRVAKALVEVSLASTEEKVALLLKSGETAELTIVNKDPWHVVCEVAVKRLRGLQNSLVAVELGGERLYLGRSSGVGGRLSAEIEPGGAKILQVRFIAPPNVHDTAHAELEVRLRSLHAVAAGGEKVLARKTTPKPLPALVHEKP
;
A
#
# COMPACT_ATOMS: atom_id res chain seq x y z
N MET A 1 -6.33 -0.87 -33.20
CA MET A 1 -7.19 -0.35 -32.10
C MET A 1 -6.30 0.16 -30.97
N ARG A 2 -6.41 1.43 -30.56
CA ARG A 2 -5.71 1.94 -29.37
C ARG A 2 -6.54 1.57 -28.14
N VAL A 3 -5.94 0.91 -27.17
CA VAL A 3 -6.59 0.49 -25.92
C VAL A 3 -6.17 1.47 -24.83
N ALA A 4 -7.10 1.92 -23.99
CA ALA A 4 -6.78 2.73 -22.82
C ALA A 4 -5.78 1.98 -21.92
N LYS A 5 -4.84 2.71 -21.33
CA LYS A 5 -3.80 2.16 -20.45
C LYS A 5 -3.60 3.05 -19.23
N ALA A 6 -3.15 2.45 -18.14
CA ALA A 6 -2.71 3.14 -16.95
C ALA A 6 -1.30 2.68 -16.55
N LEU A 7 -0.40 3.62 -16.33
CA LEU A 7 0.80 3.40 -15.56
C LEU A 7 0.46 3.62 -14.08
N VAL A 8 0.63 2.60 -13.25
CA VAL A 8 0.49 2.71 -11.82
C VAL A 8 1.84 2.45 -11.16
N GLU A 9 2.36 3.47 -10.49
CA GLU A 9 3.59 3.38 -9.73
C GLU A 9 3.24 3.28 -8.25
N VAL A 10 3.79 2.27 -7.57
CA VAL A 10 3.61 2.05 -6.14
C VAL A 10 4.97 2.13 -5.47
N SER A 11 5.13 3.05 -4.52
CA SER A 11 6.37 3.22 -3.75
C SER A 11 6.15 2.90 -2.28
N LEU A 12 7.07 2.17 -1.66
CA LEU A 12 7.08 1.99 -0.21
C LEU A 12 7.82 3.15 0.46
N ALA A 13 7.11 3.88 1.33
CA ALA A 13 7.65 5.04 2.04
C ALA A 13 8.88 4.65 2.87
N SER A 14 9.83 5.58 2.96
CA SER A 14 11.12 5.40 3.65
C SER A 14 12.05 4.35 3.03
N THR A 15 11.73 3.84 1.84
CA THR A 15 12.60 2.96 1.05
C THR A 15 12.73 3.49 -0.37
N GLU A 16 13.73 3.00 -1.11
CA GLU A 16 13.83 3.24 -2.56
C GLU A 16 13.02 2.22 -3.38
N GLU A 17 12.28 1.31 -2.72
CA GLU A 17 11.50 0.29 -3.40
C GLU A 17 10.29 0.90 -4.12
N LYS A 18 10.24 0.65 -5.43
CA LYS A 18 9.18 1.09 -6.33
C LYS A 18 8.82 -0.02 -7.30
N VAL A 19 7.52 -0.15 -7.56
CA VAL A 19 6.98 -1.06 -8.56
C VAL A 19 6.17 -0.25 -9.56
N ALA A 20 6.45 -0.44 -10.85
CA ALA A 20 5.70 0.17 -11.94
C ALA A 20 4.89 -0.90 -12.67
N LEU A 21 3.58 -0.69 -12.75
CA LEU A 21 2.61 -1.60 -13.34
C LEU A 21 1.96 -0.92 -14.54
N LEU A 22 2.03 -1.54 -15.71
CA LEU A 22 1.31 -1.07 -16.90
C LEU A 22 0.05 -1.92 -17.09
N LEU A 23 -1.11 -1.32 -16.82
CA LEU A 23 -2.41 -1.96 -16.92
C LEU A 23 -3.14 -1.52 -18.18
N LYS A 24 -3.80 -2.45 -18.86
CA LYS A 24 -4.81 -2.18 -19.90
C LYS A 24 -6.19 -2.17 -19.28
N SER A 25 -7.17 -1.63 -20.03
CA SER A 25 -8.56 -1.64 -19.57
C SER A 25 -9.02 -3.05 -19.19
N GLY A 26 -9.57 -3.18 -17.98
CA GLY A 26 -10.07 -4.43 -17.41
C GLY A 26 -9.03 -5.22 -16.62
N GLU A 27 -7.73 -4.93 -16.77
CA GLU A 27 -6.66 -5.64 -16.06
C GLU A 27 -6.59 -5.25 -14.58
N THR A 28 -6.28 -6.24 -13.75
CA THR A 28 -6.00 -6.10 -12.32
C THR A 28 -4.59 -6.58 -12.06
N ALA A 29 -3.84 -5.82 -11.26
CA ALA A 29 -2.59 -6.25 -10.65
C ALA A 29 -2.75 -6.37 -9.14
N GLU A 30 -2.00 -7.30 -8.55
CA GLU A 30 -1.98 -7.56 -7.12
C GLU A 30 -0.56 -7.39 -6.59
N LEU A 31 -0.43 -6.71 -5.46
CA LEU A 31 0.82 -6.51 -4.75
C LEU A 31 0.66 -7.04 -3.33
N THR A 32 1.51 -8.00 -2.94
CA THR A 32 1.49 -8.55 -1.58
C THR A 32 2.37 -7.70 -0.67
N ILE A 33 1.77 -7.16 0.38
CA ILE A 33 2.44 -6.39 1.43
C ILE A 33 2.57 -7.31 2.63
N VAL A 34 3.80 -7.67 2.99
CA VAL A 34 4.10 -8.61 4.08
C VAL A 34 4.61 -7.84 5.28
N ASN A 35 4.01 -8.04 6.44
CA ASN A 35 4.52 -7.54 7.70
C ASN A 35 5.60 -8.49 8.23
N LYS A 36 6.86 -8.09 8.12
CA LYS A 36 8.00 -8.81 8.69
C LYS A 36 8.38 -8.32 10.09
N ASP A 37 7.72 -7.27 10.58
CA ASP A 37 7.93 -6.76 11.92
C ASP A 37 7.29 -7.67 12.97
N PRO A 38 7.84 -7.72 14.19
CA PRO A 38 7.28 -8.53 15.28
C PRO A 38 6.04 -7.90 15.93
N TRP A 39 5.60 -6.72 15.49
CA TRP A 39 4.43 -6.00 16.00
C TRP A 39 3.38 -5.79 14.90
N HIS A 40 2.16 -5.45 15.30
CA HIS A 40 1.10 -5.09 14.36
C HIS A 40 1.47 -3.80 13.62
N VAL A 41 1.21 -3.76 12.32
CA VAL A 41 1.41 -2.56 11.50
C VAL A 41 0.12 -2.14 10.84
N VAL A 42 -0.11 -0.83 10.74
CA VAL A 42 -1.09 -0.25 9.83
C VAL A 42 -0.40 0.02 8.51
N CYS A 43 -0.92 -0.58 7.45
CA CYS A 43 -0.58 -0.26 6.08
C CYS A 43 -1.54 0.81 5.57
N GLU A 44 -1.03 2.01 5.31
CA GLU A 44 -1.76 3.11 4.67
C GLU A 44 -1.33 3.23 3.21
N VAL A 45 -2.27 3.25 2.27
CA VAL A 45 -2.02 3.52 0.85
C VAL A 45 -2.60 4.88 0.53
N ALA A 46 -1.78 5.81 0.06
CA ALA A 46 -2.16 7.17 -0.26
C ALA A 46 -1.91 7.48 -1.74
N VAL A 47 -2.84 8.19 -2.37
CA VAL A 47 -2.66 8.69 -3.74
C VAL A 47 -1.81 9.96 -3.70
N LYS A 48 -0.62 9.91 -4.29
CA LYS A 48 0.28 11.07 -4.42
C LYS A 48 0.02 11.87 -5.69
N ARG A 49 -0.27 11.18 -6.79
CA ARG A 49 -0.50 11.82 -8.07
C ARG A 49 -1.51 11.03 -8.88
N LEU A 50 -2.34 11.75 -9.61
CA LEU A 50 -3.32 11.19 -10.52
C LEU A 50 -3.45 12.10 -11.74
N ARG A 51 -3.24 11.56 -12.94
CA ARG A 51 -3.32 12.31 -14.21
C ARG A 51 -3.84 11.42 -15.34
N GLY A 52 -4.35 12.04 -16.40
CA GLY A 52 -4.71 11.35 -17.64
C GLY A 52 -6.00 10.52 -17.61
N LEU A 53 -6.76 10.57 -16.52
CA LEU A 53 -8.10 9.98 -16.42
C LEU A 53 -9.15 10.98 -16.91
N GLN A 54 -9.79 10.71 -18.05
CA GLN A 54 -10.90 11.51 -18.56
C GLN A 54 -12.23 10.79 -18.39
N ASN A 55 -12.29 9.55 -18.88
CA ASN A 55 -13.49 8.69 -18.84
C ASN A 55 -13.19 7.34 -18.18
N SER A 56 -11.93 7.08 -17.85
CA SER A 56 -11.47 5.90 -17.14
C SER A 56 -11.29 6.15 -15.64
N LEU A 57 -11.13 5.08 -14.89
CA LEU A 57 -10.86 5.11 -13.46
C LEU A 57 -9.86 4.02 -13.05
N VAL A 58 -9.12 4.29 -11.99
CA VAL A 58 -8.28 3.31 -11.29
C VAL A 58 -8.97 2.95 -9.98
N ALA A 59 -9.28 1.68 -9.78
CA ALA A 59 -9.77 1.17 -8.51
C ALA A 59 -8.59 0.61 -7.72
N VAL A 60 -8.45 1.04 -6.47
CA VAL A 60 -7.45 0.55 -5.52
C VAL A 60 -8.20 -0.13 -4.39
N GLU A 61 -7.76 -1.31 -3.96
CA GLU A 61 -8.40 -2.06 -2.88
C GLU A 61 -7.36 -2.60 -1.91
N LEU A 62 -7.65 -2.48 -0.62
CA LEU A 62 -6.80 -2.98 0.46
C LEU A 62 -7.69 -3.40 1.63
N GLY A 63 -7.52 -4.63 2.12
CA GLY A 63 -8.20 -5.09 3.34
C GLY A 63 -9.74 -5.12 3.23
N GLY A 64 -10.29 -5.21 2.02
CA GLY A 64 -11.73 -5.17 1.76
C GLY A 64 -12.31 -3.76 1.57
N GLU A 65 -11.51 -2.71 1.77
CA GLU A 65 -11.88 -1.34 1.44
C GLU A 65 -11.43 -0.97 0.03
N ARG A 66 -12.25 -0.22 -0.70
CA ARG A 66 -11.98 0.16 -2.09
C ARG A 66 -12.09 1.66 -2.30
N LEU A 67 -11.11 2.20 -3.02
CA LEU A 67 -11.02 3.60 -3.43
C LEU A 67 -11.08 3.68 -4.97
N TYR A 68 -11.99 4.51 -5.47
CA TYR A 68 -12.12 4.75 -6.92
C TYR A 68 -11.52 6.11 -7.28
N LEU A 69 -10.56 6.09 -8.19
CA LEU A 69 -9.82 7.25 -8.67
C LEU A 69 -10.24 7.57 -10.10
N GLY A 70 -10.96 8.66 -10.30
CA GLY A 70 -11.39 9.16 -11.61
C GLY A 70 -10.94 10.59 -11.85
N ARG A 71 -11.49 11.23 -12.89
CA ARG A 71 -11.17 12.61 -13.29
C ARG A 71 -11.29 13.64 -12.16
N SER A 72 -12.31 13.50 -11.32
CA SER A 72 -12.60 14.41 -10.20
C SER A 72 -11.95 13.98 -8.88
N SER A 73 -11.26 12.85 -8.84
CA SER A 73 -10.60 12.38 -7.63
C SER A 73 -9.37 13.25 -7.36
N GLY A 74 -9.34 13.88 -6.20
CA GLY A 74 -8.18 14.64 -5.73
C GLY A 74 -7.06 13.75 -5.22
N VAL A 75 -5.87 14.34 -5.12
CA VAL A 75 -4.75 13.79 -4.34
C VAL A 75 -5.18 13.71 -2.87
N GLY A 76 -4.76 12.65 -2.16
CA GLY A 76 -5.06 12.48 -0.73
C GLY A 76 -6.15 11.44 -0.39
N GLY A 77 -6.77 10.81 -1.39
CA GLY A 77 -7.52 9.58 -1.16
C GLY A 77 -6.62 8.52 -0.52
N ARG A 78 -7.11 7.86 0.53
CA ARG A 78 -6.34 6.90 1.31
C ARG A 78 -7.16 5.66 1.66
N LEU A 79 -6.47 4.53 1.80
CA LEU A 79 -6.98 3.28 2.34
C LEU A 79 -6.05 2.84 3.48
N SER A 80 -6.58 2.15 4.47
CA SER A 80 -5.75 1.59 5.54
C SER A 80 -6.20 0.19 5.92
N ALA A 81 -5.24 -0.70 6.16
CA ALA A 81 -5.52 -2.02 6.70
C ALA A 81 -4.46 -2.41 7.73
N GLU A 82 -4.88 -3.11 8.77
CA GLU A 82 -3.98 -3.68 9.77
C GLU A 82 -3.40 -5.01 9.28
N ILE A 83 -2.13 -5.23 9.58
CA ILE A 83 -1.39 -6.45 9.25
C ILE A 83 -0.74 -6.99 10.53
N GLU A 84 -1.18 -8.17 10.94
CA GLU A 84 -0.60 -8.94 12.04
C GLU A 84 0.89 -9.23 11.81
N PRO A 85 1.68 -9.47 12.88
CA PRO A 85 3.07 -9.93 12.75
C PRO A 85 3.16 -11.20 11.90
N GLY A 86 4.03 -11.19 10.87
CA GLY A 86 4.16 -12.29 9.92
C GLY A 86 2.99 -12.43 8.94
N GLY A 87 1.97 -11.59 9.06
CA GLY A 87 0.81 -11.55 8.17
C GLY A 87 1.09 -10.83 6.86
N ALA A 88 0.10 -10.87 5.96
CA ALA A 88 0.15 -10.16 4.70
C ALA A 88 -1.20 -9.57 4.31
N LYS A 89 -1.17 -8.51 3.51
CA LYS A 89 -2.35 -7.95 2.83
C LYS A 89 -2.07 -7.82 1.35
N ILE A 90 -3.12 -7.98 0.56
CA ILE A 90 -3.05 -7.79 -0.90
C ILE A 90 -3.58 -6.39 -1.19
N LEU A 91 -2.75 -5.60 -1.86
CA LEU A 91 -3.14 -4.37 -2.51
C LEU A 91 -3.51 -4.71 -3.95
N GLN A 92 -4.80 -4.60 -4.29
CA GLN A 92 -5.27 -4.79 -5.65
C GLN A 92 -5.41 -3.43 -6.35
N VAL A 93 -4.94 -3.36 -7.58
CA VAL A 93 -5.07 -2.18 -8.44
C VAL A 93 -5.68 -2.62 -9.75
N ARG A 94 -6.80 -2.00 -10.14
CA ARG A 94 -7.51 -2.32 -11.38
C ARG A 94 -7.71 -1.07 -12.20
N PHE A 95 -7.49 -1.17 -13.51
CA PHE A 95 -7.81 -0.10 -14.44
C PHE A 95 -9.10 -0.40 -15.19
N ILE A 96 -10.05 0.53 -15.16
CA ILE A 96 -11.37 0.37 -15.76
C ILE A 96 -11.58 1.53 -16.73
N ALA A 97 -11.69 1.23 -18.01
CA ALA A 97 -12.02 2.22 -19.03
C ALA A 97 -13.22 1.75 -19.87
N PRO A 98 -14.16 2.65 -20.22
CA PRO A 98 -15.22 2.36 -21.18
C PRO A 98 -14.66 1.88 -22.52
N PRO A 99 -15.45 1.14 -23.31
CA PRO A 99 -15.05 0.75 -24.67
C PRO A 99 -14.77 1.99 -25.52
N ASN A 100 -13.81 1.86 -26.45
CA ASN A 100 -13.40 2.92 -27.40
C ASN A 100 -12.77 4.18 -26.77
N VAL A 101 -12.39 4.13 -25.49
CA VAL A 101 -11.61 5.19 -24.83
C VAL A 101 -10.11 4.97 -25.04
N HIS A 102 -9.36 6.06 -25.13
CA HIS A 102 -7.91 6.07 -25.40
C HIS A 102 -7.10 6.74 -24.27
N ASP A 103 -7.66 6.81 -23.07
CA ASP A 103 -7.01 7.40 -21.90
C ASP A 103 -5.64 6.76 -21.66
N THR A 104 -4.66 7.62 -21.37
CA THR A 104 -3.35 7.22 -20.88
C THR A 104 -3.19 7.80 -19.48
N ALA A 105 -3.55 6.99 -18.49
CA ALA A 105 -3.56 7.39 -17.10
C ALA A 105 -2.21 7.17 -16.43
N HIS A 106 -1.91 8.00 -15.43
CA HIS A 106 -0.79 7.82 -14.53
C HIS A 106 -1.25 8.03 -13.09
N ALA A 107 -1.05 7.01 -12.26
CA ALA A 107 -1.34 7.05 -10.83
C ALA A 107 -0.06 6.73 -10.04
N GLU A 108 0.29 7.59 -9.09
CA GLU A 108 1.37 7.34 -8.13
C GLU A 108 0.74 7.08 -6.76
N LEU A 109 0.99 5.90 -6.22
CA LEU A 109 0.55 5.44 -4.91
C LEU A 109 1.76 5.34 -3.97
N GLU A 110 1.60 5.83 -2.74
CA GLU A 110 2.56 5.63 -1.67
C GLU A 110 1.98 4.67 -0.62
N VAL A 111 2.71 3.61 -0.33
CA VAL A 111 2.45 2.69 0.78
C VAL A 111 3.25 3.16 1.99
N ARG A 112 2.61 3.32 3.14
CA ARG A 112 3.26 3.62 4.42
C ARG A 112 2.93 2.52 5.40
N LEU A 113 3.94 1.95 6.03
CA LEU A 113 3.78 1.03 7.14
C LEU A 113 4.06 1.79 8.45
N ARG A 114 3.13 1.73 9.39
CA ARG A 114 3.27 2.35 10.71
C ARG A 114 3.00 1.31 11.79
N SER A 115 3.91 1.17 12.75
CA SER A 115 3.70 0.32 13.90
C SER A 115 2.51 0.80 14.73
N LEU A 116 1.60 -0.10 15.09
CA LEU A 116 0.62 0.11 16.15
C LEU A 116 1.32 -0.07 17.50
N HIS A 117 2.37 0.72 17.78
CA HIS A 117 2.83 0.83 19.15
C HIS A 117 1.85 1.74 19.89
N ALA A 118 1.15 1.13 20.85
CA ALA A 118 0.19 1.76 21.74
C ALA A 118 0.65 3.17 22.16
N VAL A 119 -0.18 4.17 21.85
CA VAL A 119 -0.23 5.39 22.64
C VAL A 119 -0.78 4.99 24.02
N ALA A 120 0.10 4.50 24.87
CA ALA A 120 -0.08 4.38 26.30
C ALA A 120 1.24 4.77 27.00
N ALA A 121 1.85 5.87 26.55
CA ALA A 121 2.77 6.63 27.36
C ALA A 121 1.96 7.70 28.10
N GLY A 122 1.27 7.29 29.16
CA GLY A 122 0.48 8.20 29.99
C GLY A 122 -0.45 7.51 30.98
N GLY A 123 0.11 6.83 31.99
CA GLY A 123 -0.64 6.47 33.19
C GLY A 123 -0.41 5.05 33.71
N GLU A 124 0.06 5.00 34.96
CA GLU A 124 0.04 3.87 35.91
C GLU A 124 1.02 2.69 35.76
N LYS A 125 1.92 2.64 36.76
CA LYS A 125 2.72 1.49 37.17
C LYS A 125 1.81 0.34 37.62
N VAL A 126 1.90 -0.84 37.00
CA VAL A 126 1.77 -2.13 37.74
C VAL A 126 2.70 -3.18 37.14
N LEU A 127 3.37 -3.87 38.05
CA LEU A 127 4.44 -4.87 37.93
C LEU A 127 3.90 -6.26 37.51
N ALA A 128 4.48 -6.95 36.51
CA ALA A 128 4.44 -8.43 36.43
C ALA A 128 5.47 -9.08 35.46
N ARG A 129 6.60 -9.49 36.05
CA ARG A 129 7.47 -10.67 35.86
C ARG A 129 7.42 -11.53 34.56
N LYS A 130 8.62 -11.61 33.94
CA LYS A 130 9.39 -12.79 33.43
C LYS A 130 8.67 -13.87 32.59
N THR A 131 9.18 -14.09 31.37
CA THR A 131 9.94 -15.30 30.98
C THR A 131 10.53 -15.16 29.56
N THR A 132 11.84 -15.41 29.40
CA THR A 132 12.56 -15.54 28.12
C THR A 132 12.63 -17.01 27.66
N PRO A 133 12.75 -17.27 26.35
CA PRO A 133 13.81 -18.19 25.93
C PRO A 133 14.58 -17.79 24.65
N LYS A 134 15.91 -17.86 24.79
CA LYS A 134 17.04 -18.14 23.87
C LYS A 134 17.10 -17.57 22.42
N PRO A 135 18.18 -16.85 22.04
CA PRO A 135 18.40 -16.38 20.67
C PRO A 135 19.14 -17.43 19.80
N LEU A 136 18.91 -17.37 18.49
CA LEU A 136 19.74 -17.97 17.43
C LEU A 136 20.01 -16.90 16.35
N PRO A 137 21.11 -17.02 15.57
CA PRO A 137 21.97 -15.88 15.23
C PRO A 137 21.36 -14.90 14.23
N ALA A 138 21.53 -13.61 14.53
CA ALA A 138 21.17 -12.51 13.63
C ALA A 138 22.28 -12.26 12.60
N LEU A 139 21.90 -11.99 11.36
CA LEU A 139 22.78 -11.39 10.36
C LEU A 139 23.01 -9.94 10.75
N VAL A 140 24.25 -9.64 11.15
CA VAL A 140 24.69 -8.29 11.50
C VAL A 140 25.16 -7.58 10.23
N HIS A 141 24.58 -6.43 9.92
CA HIS A 141 25.17 -5.48 8.99
C HIS A 141 25.76 -4.33 9.80
N GLU A 142 27.07 -4.33 9.97
CA GLU A 142 27.82 -3.13 10.36
C GLU A 142 28.15 -2.36 9.08
N LYS A 143 27.77 -1.07 9.03
CA LYS A 143 28.36 -0.14 8.07
C LYS A 143 29.56 0.54 8.73
N PRO A 144 30.59 0.89 7.93
CA PRO A 144 31.89 1.36 8.41
C PRO A 144 31.84 2.74 9.06
#